data_AF-A0A242Z350-F1
#
_entry.id   AF-A0A242Z350-F1
#
_cell.length_a   1.000
_cell.length_b   1.000
_cell.length_c   1.000
_cell.angle_alpha   90.00
_cell.angle_beta   90.00
_cell.angle_gamma   90.00
#
_symmetry.space_group_name_H-M   'P 1'
#
loop_
_entity.id
_entity.type
_entity.pdbx_description
1 polymer ?
#
loop_
_entity_poly.entity_id
_entity_poly.type
_entity_poly.pdbx_seq_one_letter_code
_entity_poly.pdbx_strand_id
1 'polypeptide(L)'
;MPEFTVSRAYSGYKRIECDDLLEAVRYVFNIDGELFYRGEVLVSCLQYEQDVNIKNLENVGILMYFPNNSAAFKWIDEEKNSQKYYANFIDLKRLGMKDGLEVHVNDFRSIKSDILFEDLNEIRKYAEKEYSYKGEQISILYFSRENEMKRL
;
A
#
# COMPACT_ATOMS: atom_id res chain seq x y z
N MET A 1 4.35 -9.71 -17.80
CA MET A 1 3.87 -9.31 -16.45
C MET A 1 2.38 -9.61 -16.37
N PRO A 2 1.86 -10.10 -15.23
CA PRO A 2 0.42 -10.23 -15.04
C PRO A 2 -0.26 -8.86 -15.22
N GLU A 3 -1.43 -8.85 -15.87
CA GLU A 3 -2.23 -7.64 -16.03
C GLU A 3 -3.28 -7.57 -14.93
N PHE A 4 -3.26 -6.50 -14.14
CA PHE A 4 -4.23 -6.24 -13.07
C PHE A 4 -5.13 -5.09 -13.48
N THR A 5 -6.43 -5.31 -13.39
CA THR A 5 -7.44 -4.27 -13.68
C THR A 5 -8.30 -4.08 -12.45
N VAL A 6 -8.60 -2.83 -12.13
CA VAL A 6 -9.48 -2.48 -11.02
C VAL A 6 -10.70 -1.73 -11.50
N SER A 7 -11.81 -1.91 -10.80
CA SER A 7 -13.00 -1.08 -10.93
C SER A 7 -13.27 -0.42 -9.58
N ARG A 8 -13.35 0.91 -9.53
CA ARG A 8 -13.95 1.61 -8.39
C ARG A 8 -15.42 1.85 -8.70
N ALA A 9 -16.25 1.97 -7.67
CA ALA A 9 -17.64 2.38 -7.85
C ALA A 9 -17.73 3.61 -8.78
N TYR A 10 -18.46 3.48 -9.88
CA TYR A 10 -18.73 4.55 -10.86
C TYR A 10 -17.51 5.14 -11.60
N SER A 11 -16.32 4.52 -11.56
CA SER A 11 -15.10 5.05 -12.21
C SER A 11 -14.67 4.30 -13.48
N GLY A 12 -15.35 3.19 -13.80
CA GLY A 12 -14.96 2.28 -14.88
C GLY A 12 -13.68 1.49 -14.59
N TYR A 13 -13.28 0.66 -15.56
CA TYR A 13 -12.10 -0.19 -15.47
C TYR A 13 -10.81 0.60 -15.68
N LYS A 14 -9.83 0.42 -14.78
CA LYS A 14 -8.51 1.02 -14.88
C LYS A 14 -7.44 -0.05 -14.67
N ARG A 15 -6.44 -0.09 -15.56
CA ARG A 15 -5.23 -0.90 -15.35
C ARG A 15 -4.41 -0.30 -14.21
N ILE A 16 -3.92 -1.14 -13.31
CA ILE A 16 -3.00 -0.73 -12.24
C ILE A 16 -1.60 -1.30 -12.51
N GLU A 17 -0.59 -0.52 -12.17
CA GLU A 17 0.81 -0.92 -12.22
C GLU A 17 1.19 -1.39 -10.81
N CYS A 18 1.31 -2.71 -10.63
CA CYS A 18 1.77 -3.36 -9.40
C CYS A 18 2.85 -4.37 -9.75
N ASP A 19 3.80 -4.57 -8.84
CA ASP A 19 4.88 -5.56 -8.96
C ASP A 19 4.31 -6.97 -8.95
N ASP A 20 3.32 -7.21 -8.09
CA ASP A 20 2.70 -8.51 -7.89
C ASP A 20 1.20 -8.42 -7.54
N LEU A 21 0.58 -9.59 -7.39
CA LEU A 21 -0.84 -9.71 -7.07
C LEU A 21 -1.16 -9.29 -5.62
N LEU A 22 -0.26 -9.47 -4.66
CA LEU A 22 -0.48 -9.07 -3.28
C LEU A 22 -0.57 -7.55 -3.17
N GLU A 23 0.30 -6.83 -3.87
CA GLU A 23 0.24 -5.38 -3.98
C GLU A 23 -1.08 -4.92 -4.65
N ALA A 24 -1.51 -5.60 -5.71
CA ALA A 24 -2.80 -5.31 -6.36
C ALA A 24 -3.99 -5.50 -5.41
N VAL A 25 -4.00 -6.56 -4.59
CA VAL A 25 -5.03 -6.80 -3.57
C VAL A 25 -5.04 -5.69 -2.52
N ARG A 26 -3.87 -5.33 -1.96
CA ARG A 26 -3.76 -4.25 -0.97
C ARG A 26 -4.23 -2.92 -1.54
N TYR A 27 -3.85 -2.60 -2.77
CA TYR A 27 -4.30 -1.41 -3.47
C TYR A 27 -5.83 -1.39 -3.63
N VAL A 28 -6.46 -2.51 -4.03
CA VAL A 28 -7.92 -2.58 -4.22
C VAL A 28 -8.70 -2.39 -2.91
N PHE A 29 -8.23 -2.98 -1.81
CA PHE A 29 -8.83 -2.76 -0.48
C PHE A 29 -8.55 -1.35 0.07
N ASN A 30 -7.56 -0.63 -0.42
CA ASN A 30 -7.33 0.77 -0.04
C ASN A 30 -8.30 1.74 -0.72
N ILE A 31 -8.95 1.29 -1.80
CA ILE A 31 -9.79 2.15 -2.64
C ILE A 31 -11.25 1.69 -2.70
N ASP A 32 -11.60 0.68 -1.90
CA ASP A 32 -12.90 0.01 -1.86
C ASP A 32 -13.40 -0.39 -3.26
N GLY A 33 -12.58 -1.14 -3.99
CA GLY A 33 -12.83 -1.50 -5.39
C GLY A 33 -13.03 -3.00 -5.65
N GLU A 34 -12.93 -3.35 -6.93
CA GLU A 34 -12.93 -4.72 -7.43
C GLU A 34 -11.62 -5.02 -8.14
N LEU A 35 -11.02 -6.17 -7.87
CA LEU A 35 -9.79 -6.64 -8.50
C LEU A 35 -10.12 -7.72 -9.53
N PHE A 36 -9.73 -7.48 -10.78
CA PHE A 36 -9.78 -8.46 -11.84
C PHE A 36 -8.38 -9.06 -12.05
N TYR A 37 -8.31 -10.39 -12.00
CA TYR A 37 -7.10 -11.15 -12.23
C TYR A 37 -7.41 -12.29 -13.20
N ARG A 38 -6.64 -12.39 -14.29
CA ARG A 38 -6.84 -13.39 -15.36
C ARG A 38 -8.24 -13.33 -16.01
N GLY A 39 -8.84 -12.15 -16.06
CA GLY A 39 -10.16 -11.92 -16.69
C GLY A 39 -11.36 -12.19 -15.77
N GLU A 40 -11.13 -12.60 -14.53
CA GLU A 40 -12.19 -12.88 -13.54
C GLU A 40 -12.07 -11.94 -12.35
N VAL A 41 -13.19 -11.69 -11.65
CA VAL A 41 -13.20 -10.96 -10.38
C VAL A 41 -12.56 -11.85 -9.32
N LEU A 42 -11.37 -11.48 -8.87
CA LEU A 42 -10.72 -12.16 -7.75
C LEU A 42 -11.31 -11.69 -6.42
N VAL A 43 -11.51 -10.37 -6.28
CA VAL A 43 -11.95 -9.72 -5.04
C VAL A 43 -12.94 -8.61 -5.36
N SER A 44 -13.97 -8.44 -4.55
CA SER A 44 -14.86 -7.27 -4.57
C SER A 44 -15.11 -6.78 -3.17
N CYS A 45 -14.68 -5.54 -2.86
CA CYS A 45 -14.94 -4.89 -1.58
C CYS A 45 -16.40 -4.43 -1.43
N LEU A 46 -17.16 -4.42 -2.52
CA LEU A 46 -18.52 -3.86 -2.57
C LEU A 46 -19.60 -4.92 -2.75
N GLN A 47 -19.30 -6.02 -3.44
CA GLN A 47 -20.29 -7.03 -3.82
C GLN A 47 -20.09 -8.38 -3.13
N TYR A 48 -18.85 -8.73 -2.78
CA TYR A 48 -18.57 -10.03 -2.19
C TYR A 48 -18.61 -9.95 -0.67
N GLU A 49 -19.24 -10.95 -0.06
CA GLU A 49 -19.10 -11.18 1.36
C GLU A 49 -17.64 -11.52 1.70
N GLN A 50 -17.26 -11.26 2.94
CA GLN A 50 -15.89 -11.45 3.41
C GLN A 50 -15.38 -12.88 3.17
N ASP A 51 -16.20 -13.89 3.43
CA ASP A 51 -15.83 -15.31 3.27
C ASP A 51 -15.54 -15.68 1.80
N VAL A 52 -16.24 -15.04 0.86
CA VAL A 52 -15.99 -15.21 -0.58
C VAL A 52 -14.62 -14.62 -0.94
N ASN A 53 -14.32 -13.41 -0.45
CA ASN A 53 -13.02 -12.77 -0.66
C ASN A 53 -11.88 -13.60 -0.04
N ILE A 54 -12.05 -14.13 1.17
CA ILE A 54 -11.07 -15.02 1.83
C ILE A 54 -10.79 -16.24 0.95
N LYS A 55 -11.84 -16.97 0.55
CA LYS A 55 -11.68 -18.20 -0.24
C LYS A 55 -11.02 -17.95 -1.61
N ASN A 56 -11.39 -16.86 -2.28
CA ASN A 56 -10.79 -16.50 -3.57
C ASN A 56 -9.30 -16.16 -3.44
N LEU A 57 -8.93 -15.43 -2.38
CA LEU A 57 -7.54 -15.07 -2.11
C LEU A 57 -6.69 -16.31 -1.74
N GLU A 58 -7.24 -17.22 -0.94
CA GLU A 58 -6.57 -18.47 -0.60
C GLU A 58 -6.25 -19.31 -1.85
N ASN A 59 -7.17 -19.37 -2.82
CA ASN A 59 -6.99 -20.10 -4.09
C ASN A 59 -5.82 -19.56 -4.94
N VAL A 60 -5.41 -18.30 -4.74
CA VAL A 60 -4.26 -17.69 -5.41
C VAL A 60 -3.03 -17.56 -4.52
N GLY A 61 -3.06 -18.19 -3.33
CA GLY A 61 -1.94 -18.24 -2.40
C GLY A 61 -1.81 -17.03 -1.48
N ILE A 62 -2.86 -16.22 -1.33
CA ILE A 62 -2.88 -15.03 -0.46
C ILE A 62 -3.74 -15.31 0.77
N LEU A 63 -3.19 -15.05 1.95
CA LEU A 63 -3.92 -15.09 3.21
C LEU A 63 -4.55 -13.71 3.48
N MET A 64 -5.86 -13.67 3.70
CA MET A 64 -6.57 -12.51 4.26
C MET A 64 -6.86 -12.75 5.75
N TYR A 65 -6.47 -11.82 6.61
CA TYR A 65 -6.63 -11.90 8.06
C TYR A 65 -6.95 -10.51 8.62
N PHE A 66 -7.32 -10.43 9.91
CA PHE A 66 -7.92 -9.22 10.49
C PHE A 66 -7.24 -8.78 11.79
N PRO A 67 -5.98 -8.30 11.75
CA PRO A 67 -5.37 -7.66 12.91
C PRO A 67 -6.18 -6.41 13.26
N ASN A 68 -6.55 -6.26 14.54
CA ASN A 68 -7.27 -5.09 15.05
C ASN A 68 -8.54 -4.74 14.22
N ASN A 69 -9.31 -5.75 13.81
CA ASN A 69 -10.52 -5.61 12.98
C ASN A 69 -10.29 -4.94 11.61
N SER A 70 -9.05 -4.90 11.12
CA SER A 70 -8.70 -4.31 9.83
C SER A 70 -8.17 -5.38 8.88
N ALA A 71 -8.65 -5.42 7.64
CA ALA A 71 -8.20 -6.41 6.67
C ALA A 71 -6.69 -6.24 6.34
N ALA A 72 -5.92 -7.31 6.50
CA ALA A 72 -4.51 -7.40 6.15
C ALA A 72 -4.26 -8.63 5.27
N PHE A 73 -3.15 -8.60 4.53
CA PHE A 73 -2.87 -9.54 3.46
C PHE A 73 -1.39 -9.91 3.42
N LYS A 74 -1.09 -11.19 3.25
CA LYS A 74 0.26 -11.69 2.99
C LYS A 74 0.22 -12.92 2.08
N TRP A 75 1.35 -13.28 1.48
CA TRP A 75 1.48 -14.58 0.83
C TRP A 75 1.41 -15.70 1.88
N ILE A 76 0.73 -16.80 1.54
CA ILE A 76 0.75 -18.05 2.33
C ILE A 76 2.16 -18.65 2.32
N ASP A 77 2.85 -18.52 1.19
CA ASP A 77 4.26 -18.85 1.06
C ASP A 77 5.11 -17.72 1.67
N GLU A 78 5.65 -17.97 2.86
CA GLU A 78 6.37 -16.97 3.65
C GLU A 78 7.64 -16.45 2.96
N GLU A 79 8.26 -17.23 2.06
CA GLU A 79 9.46 -16.80 1.33
C GLU A 79 9.15 -15.69 0.31
N LYS A 80 7.87 -15.55 -0.10
CA LYS A 80 7.42 -14.47 -0.98
C LYS A 80 7.15 -13.15 -0.25
N ASN A 81 7.05 -13.18 1.09
CA ASN A 81 6.80 -11.98 1.88
C ASN A 81 8.11 -11.19 2.05
N SER A 82 8.40 -10.30 1.10
CA SER A 82 9.50 -9.35 1.22
C SER A 82 9.04 -8.07 1.93
N GLN A 83 9.82 -7.60 2.90
CA GLN A 83 9.62 -6.27 3.47
C GLN A 83 9.92 -5.20 2.42
N LYS A 84 8.96 -4.31 2.18
CA LYS A 84 9.08 -3.17 1.27
C LYS A 84 8.57 -1.91 1.99
N TYR A 85 9.15 -0.75 1.66
CA TYR A 85 8.72 0.53 2.20
C TYR A 85 8.42 1.50 1.07
N TYR A 86 7.14 1.82 0.88
CA TYR A 86 6.68 2.79 -0.10
C TYR A 86 6.46 4.12 0.61
N ALA A 87 7.31 5.10 0.31
CA ALA A 87 7.29 6.40 0.97
C ALA A 87 6.72 7.49 0.06
N ASN A 88 5.75 8.22 0.60
CA ASN A 88 5.22 9.45 0.02
C ASN A 88 5.80 10.66 0.75
N PHE A 89 6.31 11.64 0.01
CA PHE A 89 6.96 12.83 0.57
C PHE A 89 6.09 14.07 0.36
N ILE A 90 5.62 14.65 1.46
CA ILE A 90 4.71 15.79 1.49
C ILE A 90 5.46 17.01 2.02
N ASP A 91 5.83 17.92 1.11
CA ASP A 91 6.46 19.18 1.46
C ASP A 91 5.42 20.16 2.02
N LEU A 92 5.40 20.31 3.34
CA LEU A 92 4.39 21.12 4.04
C LEU A 92 4.51 22.61 3.72
N LYS A 93 5.71 23.10 3.38
CA LYS A 93 5.93 24.49 2.99
C LYS A 93 5.35 24.77 1.63
N ARG A 94 5.50 23.85 0.67
CA ARG A 94 4.85 23.97 -0.66
C ARG A 94 3.32 23.97 -0.57
N LEU A 95 2.77 23.35 0.46
CA LEU A 95 1.34 23.39 0.77
C LEU A 95 0.91 24.66 1.53
N GLY A 96 1.82 25.61 1.81
CA GLY A 96 1.52 26.84 2.53
C GLY A 96 1.28 26.65 4.03
N MET A 97 1.78 25.54 4.60
CA MET A 97 1.63 25.22 6.02
C MET A 97 2.85 25.67 6.82
N LYS A 98 3.61 24.73 7.40
CA LYS A 98 4.82 24.99 8.19
C LYS A 98 6.07 24.54 7.42
N ASP A 99 7.22 25.04 7.82
CA ASP A 99 8.49 24.48 7.37
C ASP A 99 8.65 23.05 7.89
N GLY A 100 8.62 22.08 6.98
CA GLY A 100 8.86 20.68 7.29
C GLY A 100 8.44 19.74 6.17
N LEU A 101 8.83 18.49 6.35
CA LEU A 101 8.50 17.37 5.48
C LEU A 101 7.74 16.33 6.29
N GLU A 102 6.60 15.91 5.77
CA GLU A 102 5.89 14.74 6.29
C GLU A 102 6.08 13.59 5.31
N VAL A 103 6.53 12.44 5.82
CA VAL A 103 6.78 11.25 5.02
C VAL A 103 5.84 10.14 5.47
N HIS A 104 4.92 9.74 4.59
CA HIS A 104 3.99 8.64 4.85
C HIS A 104 4.56 7.37 4.25
N VAL A 105 4.79 6.36 5.07
CA VAL A 105 5.40 5.10 4.66
C VAL A 105 4.41 3.96 4.84
N ASN A 106 4.23 3.16 3.78
CA ASN A 106 3.37 1.98 3.76
C ASN A 106 4.15 0.73 3.32
N ASP A 107 3.62 -0.44 3.61
CA ASP A 107 4.13 -1.74 3.15
C ASP A 107 3.66 -2.11 1.73
N PHE A 108 2.87 -1.25 1.08
CA PHE A 108 2.45 -1.36 -0.31
C PHE A 108 2.37 0.03 -0.96
N ARG A 109 2.41 0.07 -2.29
CA ARG A 109 2.27 1.33 -3.04
C ARG A 109 0.84 1.84 -2.93
N SER A 110 0.65 2.91 -2.16
CA SER A 110 -0.66 3.52 -1.94
C SER A 110 -1.03 4.47 -3.08
N ILE A 111 -0.05 5.19 -3.62
CA ILE A 111 -0.19 6.10 -4.74
C ILE A 111 1.01 6.02 -5.69
N LYS A 112 0.81 6.44 -6.94
CA LYS A 112 1.81 6.28 -8.01
C LYS A 112 3.13 7.01 -7.72
N SER A 113 3.09 8.11 -6.98
CA SER A 113 4.27 8.89 -6.62
C SER A 113 5.10 8.28 -5.50
N ASP A 114 4.65 7.17 -4.89
CA ASP A 114 5.42 6.54 -3.82
C ASP A 114 6.75 5.98 -4.35
N ILE A 115 7.79 6.21 -3.56
CA ILE A 115 9.14 5.74 -3.83
C ILE A 115 9.40 4.49 -3.00
N LEU A 116 9.89 3.42 -3.63
CA LEU A 116 10.24 2.17 -2.98
C LEU A 116 11.61 2.27 -2.31
N PHE A 117 11.68 1.83 -1.06
CA PHE A 117 12.90 1.64 -0.27
C PHE A 117 12.91 0.22 0.31
N GLU A 118 14.12 -0.33 0.49
CA GLU A 118 14.33 -1.63 1.14
C GLU A 118 14.60 -1.49 2.64
N ASP A 119 14.99 -0.30 3.11
CA ASP A 119 15.24 0.02 4.51
C ASP A 119 14.64 1.39 4.91
N LEU A 120 13.97 1.45 6.07
CA LEU A 120 13.44 2.69 6.66
C LEU A 120 14.53 3.75 6.87
N ASN A 121 15.77 3.36 7.14
CA ASN A 121 16.89 4.29 7.32
C ASN A 121 17.24 5.04 6.02
N GLU A 122 16.96 4.46 4.86
CA GLU A 122 17.20 5.09 3.57
C GLU A 122 16.22 6.23 3.31
N ILE A 123 15.00 6.13 3.83
CA ILE A 123 13.96 7.15 3.68
C ILE A 123 14.42 8.48 4.27
N ARG A 124 14.98 8.46 5.48
CA ARG A 124 15.49 9.68 6.13
C ARG A 124 16.67 10.28 5.37
N LYS A 125 17.62 9.44 4.91
CA LYS A 125 18.76 9.89 4.11
C LYS A 125 18.31 10.52 2.79
N TYR A 126 17.32 9.93 2.14
CA TYR A 126 16.72 10.46 0.93
C TYR A 126 16.03 11.81 1.20
N ALA A 127 15.23 11.90 2.27
CA ALA A 127 14.56 13.13 2.68
C ALA A 127 15.54 14.30 2.88
N GLU A 128 16.62 14.07 3.64
CA GLU A 128 17.63 15.11 3.92
C GLU A 128 18.46 15.52 2.70
N LYS A 129 18.57 14.63 1.70
CA LYS A 129 19.30 14.89 0.46
C LYS A 129 18.46 15.67 -0.56
N GLU A 130 17.21 15.28 -0.73
CA GLU A 130 16.32 15.82 -1.77
C GLU A 130 15.51 17.03 -1.30
N TYR A 131 15.35 17.20 0.02
CA TYR A 131 14.63 18.31 0.63
C TYR A 131 15.56 19.10 1.56
N SER A 132 15.33 20.42 1.66
CA SER A 132 16.17 21.30 2.51
C SER A 132 15.89 21.19 4.02
N TYR A 133 15.22 20.14 4.46
CA TYR A 133 14.83 19.90 5.85
C TYR A 133 15.78 18.93 6.54
N LYS A 134 15.93 19.04 7.86
CA LYS A 134 16.80 18.16 8.66
C LYS A 134 16.18 17.81 10.01
N GLY A 135 16.60 16.68 10.57
CA GLY A 135 16.26 16.30 11.95
C GLY A 135 14.76 16.30 12.20
N GLU A 136 14.32 17.07 13.21
CA GLU A 136 12.92 17.16 13.65
C GLU A 136 11.97 17.83 12.63
N GLN A 137 12.52 18.51 11.61
CA GLN A 137 11.69 19.05 10.52
C GLN A 137 11.18 17.95 9.57
N ILE A 138 11.69 16.72 9.70
CA ILE A 138 11.25 15.55 8.94
C ILE A 138 10.49 14.62 9.88
N SER A 139 9.19 14.50 9.67
CA SER A 139 8.31 13.58 10.39
C SER A 139 8.05 12.34 9.52
N ILE A 140 8.46 11.16 9.99
CA ILE A 140 8.21 9.89 9.29
C ILE A 140 7.10 9.14 10.03
N LEU A 141 6.01 8.85 9.31
CA LEU A 141 4.85 8.12 9.79
C LEU A 141 4.81 6.78 9.07
N TYR A 142 5.04 5.69 9.81
CA TYR A 142 4.91 4.34 9.26
C TYR A 142 3.54 3.77 9.59
N PHE A 143 2.77 3.51 8.53
CA PHE A 143 1.47 2.88 8.56
C PHE A 143 1.65 1.43 8.14
N SER A 144 1.55 0.51 9.09
CA SER A 144 1.45 -0.92 8.81
C SER A 144 0.10 -1.40 9.33
N ARG A 145 -0.61 -2.19 8.54
CA ARG A 145 -1.86 -2.80 9.01
C ARG A 145 -1.61 -3.82 10.14
N GLU A 146 -0.37 -4.26 10.32
CA GLU A 146 0.05 -5.19 11.38
C GLU A 146 0.62 -4.49 12.63
N ASN A 147 1.05 -3.23 12.53
CA ASN A 147 1.63 -2.50 13.65
C ASN A 147 0.90 -1.17 13.84
N GLU A 148 0.45 -0.89 15.06
CA GLU A 148 0.02 0.46 15.47
C GLU A 148 1.03 1.52 14.98
N MET A 149 0.55 2.70 14.54
CA MET A 149 1.39 3.79 14.02
C MET A 149 2.68 3.93 14.83
N LYS A 150 3.82 3.68 14.19
CA LYS A 150 5.14 3.95 14.80
C LYS A 150 5.64 5.29 14.26
N ARG A 151 5.86 6.25 15.17
CA ARG A 151 6.68 7.43 14.88
C ARG A 151 8.14 7.00 14.89
N LEU A 152 8.85 7.27 13.80
CA LEU A 152 10.26 6.92 13.61
C LEU A 152 11.17 8.15 13.67
#